data_AF-A0A383DPP5-F1
#
_entry.id   AF-A0A383DPP5-F1
#
_cell.length_a   1.000
_cell.length_b   1.000
_cell.length_c   1.000
_cell.angle_alpha   90.00
_cell.angle_beta   90.00
_cell.angle_gamma   90.00
#
_symmetry.space_group_name_H-M   'P 1'
#
loop_
_entity.id
_entity.type
_entity.pdbx_description
1 polymer ?
#
loop_
_entity_poly.entity_id
_entity_poly.type
_entity_poly.pdbx_seq_one_letter_code
_entity_poly.pdbx_strand_id
1 'polypeptide(L)'
;MLNLFVRSLWNRRGTAVLTIFSIAVSVTLLLGVEKIRLGVRTSFSSAVSGTDIIVGARGGQLQLLLYSIFRIGNAPNNLSWESYDEFSNNRRVRWTIPISLGDSHRGFRVLGTNQDYFKYFR
;
A
#
# COMPACT_ATOMS: atom_id res chain seq x y z
N MET A 1 31.94 -31.93 24.53
CA MET A 1 31.10 -32.41 23.40
C MET A 1 31.00 -31.40 22.25
N LEU A 2 30.64 -30.12 22.47
CA LEU A 2 30.57 -29.10 21.41
C LEU A 2 31.82 -28.98 20.51
N ASN A 3 33.02 -29.14 21.08
CA ASN A 3 34.27 -29.07 20.31
C ASN A 3 34.41 -30.18 19.26
N LEU A 4 33.83 -31.37 19.51
CA LEU A 4 33.80 -32.46 18.53
C LEU A 4 32.79 -32.19 17.41
N PHE A 5 31.64 -31.59 17.74
CA PHE A 5 30.63 -31.19 16.75
C PHE A 5 31.17 -30.13 15.78
N VAL A 6 31.85 -29.09 16.30
CA VAL A 6 32.43 -28.03 15.46
C VAL A 6 33.56 -28.57 14.57
N ARG A 7 34.43 -29.45 15.10
CA ARG A 7 35.47 -30.11 14.29
C ARG A 7 34.88 -31.04 13.22
N SER A 8 33.77 -31.72 13.52
CA SER A 8 33.04 -32.56 12.55
C SER A 8 32.41 -31.72 11.42
N LEU A 9 31.78 -30.59 11.77
CA LEU A 9 31.25 -29.62 10.81
C LEU A 9 32.35 -29.01 9.93
N TRP A 10 33.52 -28.70 10.49
CA TRP A 10 34.65 -28.17 9.73
C TRP A 10 35.21 -29.18 8.74
N ASN A 11 35.27 -30.46 9.12
CA ASN A 11 35.69 -31.55 8.24
C ASN A 11 34.72 -31.77 7.06
N ARG A 12 33.44 -31.41 7.21
CA ARG A 12 32.38 -31.49 6.19
C ARG A 12 31.87 -30.12 5.75
N ARG A 13 32.76 -29.12 5.72
CA ARG A 13 32.44 -27.70 5.47
C ARG A 13 31.59 -27.47 4.20
N GLY A 14 31.85 -28.18 3.11
CA GLY A 14 31.10 -28.01 1.85
C GLY A 14 29.62 -28.35 2.00
N THR A 15 29.32 -29.55 2.52
CA THR A 15 27.95 -30.00 2.76
C THR A 15 27.27 -29.17 3.84
N ALA A 16 27.98 -28.84 4.92
CA ALA A 16 27.46 -28.00 6.00
C ALA A 16 27.06 -26.61 5.50
N VAL A 17 27.90 -25.96 4.67
CA VAL A 17 27.58 -24.67 4.05
C VAL A 17 26.36 -24.78 3.14
N LEU A 18 26.27 -25.84 2.32
CA LEU A 18 25.12 -26.05 1.44
C LEU A 18 23.81 -26.17 2.24
N THR A 19 23.83 -26.96 3.33
CA THR A 19 22.66 -27.14 4.20
C THR A 19 22.26 -25.84 4.89
N ILE A 20 23.22 -25.10 5.45
CA ILE A 20 22.96 -23.80 6.07
C ILE A 20 22.39 -22.83 5.04
N PHE A 21 22.94 -22.80 3.82
CA PHE A 21 22.47 -21.94 2.75
C PHE A 21 21.04 -22.30 2.33
N SER A 22 20.72 -23.58 2.15
CA SER A 22 19.35 -24.03 1.85
C SER A 22 18.35 -23.60 2.92
N ILE A 23 18.68 -23.79 4.20
CA ILE A 23 17.83 -23.35 5.32
C ILE A 23 17.69 -21.83 5.31
N ALA A 24 18.78 -21.09 5.12
CA ALA A 24 18.77 -19.64 5.07
C ALA A 24 17.86 -19.11 3.95
N VAL A 25 17.93 -19.70 2.75
CA VAL A 25 17.06 -19.34 1.62
C VAL A 25 15.59 -19.61 1.95
N SER A 26 15.27 -20.80 2.47
CA SER A 26 13.88 -21.15 2.83
C SER A 26 13.30 -20.21 3.90
N VAL A 27 14.05 -19.93 4.96
CA VAL A 27 13.62 -19.04 6.04
C VAL A 27 13.51 -17.59 5.54
N THR A 28 14.48 -17.12 4.74
CA THR A 28 14.47 -15.77 4.17
C THR A 28 13.25 -15.57 3.27
N LEU A 29 12.89 -16.57 2.47
CA LEU A 29 11.72 -16.48 1.60
C LEU A 29 10.43 -16.41 2.41
N LEU A 30 10.29 -17.27 3.43
CA LEU A 30 9.12 -17.27 4.31
C LEU A 30 8.97 -15.91 5.03
N LEU A 31 10.03 -15.45 5.69
CA LEU A 31 10.03 -14.19 6.42
C LEU A 31 9.90 -12.98 5.47
N GLY A 32 10.50 -13.05 4.28
CA GLY A 32 10.42 -12.01 3.28
C GLY A 32 8.98 -11.79 2.81
N VAL A 33 8.26 -12.86 2.51
CA VAL A 33 6.83 -12.79 2.14
C VAL A 33 6.00 -12.21 3.27
N GLU A 34 6.24 -12.64 4.51
CA GLU A 34 5.53 -12.12 5.68
C GLU A 34 5.81 -10.63 5.91
N LYS A 35 7.09 -10.22 5.83
CA LYS A 35 7.50 -8.82 5.98
C LYS A 35 6.93 -7.93 4.89
N ILE A 36 6.92 -8.38 3.64
CA ILE A 36 6.29 -7.64 2.53
C ILE A 36 4.80 -7.50 2.80
N ARG A 37 4.11 -8.58 3.18
CA ARG A 37 2.68 -8.56 3.49
C ARG A 37 2.36 -7.57 4.62
N LEU A 38 3.14 -7.61 5.70
CA LEU A 38 2.98 -6.71 6.84
C LEU A 38 3.29 -5.26 6.45
N GLY A 39 4.38 -5.01 5.73
CA GLY A 39 4.76 -3.68 5.27
C GLY A 39 3.68 -3.05 4.39
N VAL A 40 3.12 -3.83 3.45
CA VAL A 40 1.97 -3.41 2.64
C VAL A 40 0.77 -3.05 3.52
N ARG A 41 0.42 -3.89 4.50
CA ARG A 41 -0.69 -3.63 5.43
C ARG A 41 -0.48 -2.38 6.30
N THR A 42 0.74 -2.16 6.78
CA THR A 42 1.10 -0.97 7.56
C THR A 42 1.07 0.30 6.72
N SER A 43 1.56 0.25 5.47
CA SER A 43 1.46 1.37 4.52
C SER A 43 0.00 1.75 4.26
N PHE A 44 -0.89 0.77 4.13
CA PHE A 44 -2.33 1.02 4.01
C PHE A 44 -2.93 1.69 5.26
N SER A 45 -2.53 1.27 6.46
CA SER A 45 -3.05 1.86 7.71
C SER A 45 -2.49 3.26 8.00
N SER A 46 -1.29 3.58 7.51
CA SER A 46 -0.59 4.83 7.84
C SER A 46 -0.93 5.98 6.90
N ALA A 47 -1.27 5.68 5.63
CA ALA A 47 -1.68 6.67 4.65
C ALA A 47 -3.13 7.16 4.83
N VAL A 48 -3.84 6.66 5.84
CA VAL A 48 -5.23 7.02 6.17
C VAL A 48 -5.27 7.61 7.58
N SER A 49 -4.49 8.66 7.83
CA SER A 49 -4.66 9.46 9.04
C SER A 49 -5.58 10.64 8.71
N GLY A 50 -6.86 10.53 9.09
CA GLY A 50 -7.81 11.63 8.99
C GLY A 50 -8.93 11.49 7.96
N THR A 51 -8.98 10.43 7.14
CA THR A 51 -10.09 10.18 6.21
C THR A 51 -10.91 8.99 6.68
N ASP A 52 -12.18 9.22 7.05
CA ASP A 52 -13.05 8.15 7.57
C ASP A 52 -13.53 7.21 6.46
N ILE A 53 -13.86 7.75 5.28
CA ILE A 53 -14.50 7.01 4.17
C ILE A 53 -13.98 7.52 2.82
N ILE A 54 -13.69 6.60 1.89
CA ILE A 54 -13.43 6.89 0.48
C ILE A 54 -14.67 6.49 -0.33
N VAL A 55 -15.20 7.43 -1.12
CA VAL A 55 -16.38 7.21 -1.97
C VAL A 55 -15.96 7.30 -3.43
N GLY A 56 -16.43 6.37 -4.26
CA GLY A 56 -16.18 6.34 -5.69
C GLY A 56 -17.26 5.55 -6.41
N ALA A 57 -17.22 5.56 -7.75
CA ALA A 57 -18.20 4.79 -8.53
C ALA A 57 -18.06 3.29 -8.29
N ARG A 58 -19.09 2.53 -8.73
CA ARG A 58 -19.10 1.06 -8.61
C ARG A 58 -17.84 0.46 -9.24
N GLY A 59 -17.11 -0.33 -8.44
CA GLY A 59 -15.83 -0.93 -8.82
C GLY A 59 -15.17 -1.65 -7.64
N GLY A 60 -13.89 -1.99 -7.80
CA GLY A 60 -13.11 -2.65 -6.75
C GLY A 60 -12.68 -1.69 -5.65
N GLN A 61 -13.00 -2.01 -4.38
CA GLN A 61 -12.63 -1.19 -3.22
C GLN A 61 -11.10 -0.97 -3.10
N LEU A 62 -10.31 -2.02 -3.34
CA LEU A 62 -8.85 -1.93 -3.33
C LEU A 62 -8.33 -1.03 -4.45
N GLN A 63 -8.94 -1.08 -5.63
CA GLN A 63 -8.57 -0.22 -6.75
C GLN A 63 -8.86 1.24 -6.42
N LEU A 64 -10.04 1.53 -5.86
CA LEU A 64 -10.41 2.88 -5.43
C LEU A 64 -9.43 3.44 -4.40
N LEU A 65 -9.04 2.63 -3.40
CA LEU A 65 -8.09 3.03 -2.37
C LEU A 65 -6.68 3.25 -2.95
N LEU A 66 -6.17 2.30 -3.73
CA LEU A 66 -4.86 2.39 -4.37
C LEU A 66 -4.77 3.60 -5.31
N TYR A 67 -5.85 3.88 -6.04
CA TYR A 67 -5.92 4.98 -6.97
C TYR A 67 -6.01 6.34 -6.26
N SER A 68 -6.89 6.47 -5.25
CA SER A 68 -7.12 7.74 -4.55
C SER A 68 -5.94 8.16 -3.66
N ILE A 69 -5.33 7.21 -2.94
CA ILE A 69 -4.27 7.50 -1.96
C ILE A 69 -2.88 7.33 -2.57
N PHE A 70 -2.61 6.15 -3.12
CA PHE A 70 -1.27 5.79 -3.61
C PHE A 70 -1.06 6.21 -5.07
N ARG A 71 -2.11 6.68 -5.75
CA ARG A 71 -2.10 7.01 -7.18
C ARG A 71 -1.66 5.81 -8.03
N ILE A 72 -1.94 4.58 -7.60
CA ILE A 72 -1.55 3.35 -8.31
C ILE A 72 -2.75 2.81 -9.09
N GLY A 73 -2.49 2.35 -10.31
CA GLY A 73 -3.48 1.70 -11.16
C GLY A 73 -4.28 2.66 -12.03
N ASN A 74 -5.39 2.18 -12.57
CA ASN A 74 -6.26 2.91 -13.49
C ASN A 74 -7.44 3.53 -12.75
N ALA A 75 -7.93 4.65 -13.27
CA ALA A 75 -9.10 5.34 -12.76
C ALA A 75 -10.27 4.35 -12.62
N PRO A 76 -10.92 4.27 -11.45
CA PRO A 76 -12.24 3.67 -11.40
C PRO A 76 -13.20 4.53 -12.25
N ASN A 77 -14.41 4.03 -12.50
CA ASN A 77 -15.43 4.84 -13.14
C ASN A 77 -15.59 6.17 -12.39
N ASN A 78 -15.88 7.25 -13.13
CA ASN A 78 -16.08 8.55 -12.51
C ASN A 78 -17.42 8.59 -11.78
N LEU A 79 -17.44 9.21 -10.60
CA LEU A 79 -18.67 9.63 -9.95
C LEU A 79 -19.18 10.90 -10.65
N SER A 80 -20.50 11.04 -10.81
CA SER A 80 -21.06 12.27 -11.39
C SER A 80 -20.91 13.44 -10.40
N TRP A 81 -20.89 14.66 -10.93
CA TRP A 81 -20.74 15.86 -10.11
C TRP A 81 -21.95 16.08 -9.20
N GLU A 82 -23.14 15.69 -9.66
CA GLU A 82 -24.39 15.78 -8.91
C GLU A 82 -24.35 14.90 -7.65
N SER A 83 -23.81 13.68 -7.75
CA SER A 83 -23.61 12.83 -6.57
C SER A 83 -22.63 13.46 -5.58
N TYR A 84 -21.55 14.09 -6.06
CA TYR A 84 -20.62 14.80 -5.19
C TYR A 84 -21.32 15.95 -4.46
N ASP A 85 -22.13 16.74 -5.17
CA ASP A 85 -22.90 17.85 -4.59
C ASP A 85 -23.84 17.36 -3.49
N GLU A 86 -24.57 16.26 -3.73
CA GLU A 86 -25.45 15.63 -2.75
C GLU A 86 -24.72 15.22 -1.47
N PHE A 87 -23.51 14.64 -1.59
CA PHE A 87 -22.70 14.28 -0.42
C PHE A 87 -22.16 15.52 0.30
N SER A 88 -21.69 16.52 -0.45
CA SER A 88 -21.10 17.74 0.12
C SER A 88 -22.12 18.59 0.88
N ASN A 89 -23.39 18.56 0.45
CA ASN A 89 -24.49 19.27 1.07
C ASN A 89 -25.16 18.49 2.22
N ASN A 90 -24.73 17.25 2.47
CA ASN A 90 -25.28 16.44 3.54
C ASN A 90 -24.72 16.88 4.90
N ARG A 91 -25.61 17.24 5.84
CA ARG A 91 -25.25 17.71 7.20
C ARG A 91 -24.41 16.71 8.02
N ARG A 92 -24.41 15.43 7.66
CA ARG A 92 -23.57 14.40 8.32
C ARG A 92 -22.12 14.42 7.86
N VAL A 93 -21.81 15.13 6.79
CA VAL A 93 -20.47 15.21 6.19
C VAL A 93 -19.81 16.51 6.65
N ARG A 94 -18.68 16.38 7.35
CA ARG A 94 -17.95 17.53 7.92
C ARG A 94 -17.16 18.30 6.85
N TRP A 95 -16.60 17.58 5.88
CA TRP A 95 -15.83 18.10 4.76
C TRP A 95 -15.73 17.03 3.67
N THR A 96 -15.53 17.45 2.43
CA THR A 96 -15.31 16.58 1.28
C THR A 96 -14.17 17.09 0.42
N ILE A 97 -13.44 16.18 -0.18
CA ILE A 97 -12.36 16.48 -1.12
C ILE A 97 -12.68 15.73 -2.43
N PRO A 98 -13.03 16.43 -3.51
CA PRO A 98 -13.16 15.81 -4.82
C PRO A 98 -11.76 15.48 -5.35
N ILE A 99 -11.58 14.28 -5.87
CA ILE A 99 -10.31 13.82 -6.46
C ILE A 99 -10.59 13.42 -7.90
N SER A 100 -9.96 14.11 -8.85
CA SER A 100 -9.92 13.75 -10.26
C SER A 100 -8.48 13.54 -10.69
N LEU A 101 -8.18 12.36 -11.20
CA LEU A 101 -6.85 11.91 -11.60
C LEU A 101 -6.98 11.36 -13.03
N GLY A 102 -5.89 11.35 -13.79
CA GLY A 102 -5.88 10.79 -15.15
C GLY A 102 -4.90 11.49 -16.07
N ASP A 103 -4.71 12.79 -15.86
CA ASP A 103 -3.77 13.58 -16.63
C ASP A 103 -2.37 13.56 -16.01
N SER A 104 -1.37 13.83 -16.85
CA SER A 104 0.01 13.99 -16.43
C SER A 104 0.68 15.08 -17.24
N HIS A 105 1.51 15.89 -16.59
CA HIS A 105 2.27 16.95 -17.22
C HIS A 105 3.75 16.78 -16.90
N ARG A 106 4.59 16.61 -17.94
CA ARG A 106 6.05 16.44 -17.80
C ARG A 106 6.47 15.33 -16.84
N GLY A 107 5.71 14.23 -16.81
CA GLY A 107 5.97 13.09 -15.91
C GLY A 107 5.41 13.24 -14.50
N PHE A 108 4.80 14.38 -14.16
CA PHE A 108 4.08 14.58 -12.91
C PHE A 108 2.59 14.35 -13.10
N ARG A 109 1.98 13.54 -12.23
CA ARG A 109 0.52 13.34 -12.24
C ARG A 109 -0.18 14.63 -11.81
N VAL A 110 -1.16 15.03 -12.61
CA VAL A 110 -2.01 16.19 -12.31
C VAL A 110 -3.22 15.70 -11.52
N LEU A 111 -3.51 16.37 -10.41
CA LEU A 111 -4.66 16.11 -9.54
C LEU A 111 -5.61 17.30 -9.62
N GLY A 112 -6.82 17.08 -10.11
CA GLY A 112 -7.94 18.00 -9.98
C GLY A 112 -8.58 17.83 -8.59
N THR A 113 -8.62 18.90 -7.81
CA THR A 113 -9.22 18.91 -6.47
C THR A 113 -9.61 20.33 -6.04
N ASN A 114 -10.17 20.50 -4.84
CA ASN A 114 -10.50 21.79 -4.25
C ASN A 114 -9.43 22.24 -3.21
N GLN A 115 -9.61 23.41 -2.63
CA GLN A 115 -8.68 23.96 -1.64
C GLN A 115 -8.65 23.15 -0.33
N ASP A 116 -9.70 22.39 -0.04
CA ASP A 116 -9.82 21.60 1.19
C ASP A 116 -8.86 20.41 1.19
N TYR A 117 -8.38 19.97 0.01
CA TYR A 117 -7.29 19.00 -0.11
C TYR A 117 -6.09 19.40 0.74
N PHE A 118 -5.62 20.64 0.61
CA PHE A 118 -4.43 21.13 1.31
C PHE A 118 -4.67 21.39 2.81
N LYS A 119 -5.94 21.43 3.25
CA LYS A 119 -6.30 21.64 4.66
C LYS A 119 -6.43 20.34 5.43
N TYR A 120 -7.08 19.33 4.84
CA TYR A 120 -7.46 18.10 5.53
C TYR A 120 -6.63 16.88 5.13
N PHE A 121 -6.06 16.83 3.91
CA PHE A 121 -5.26 15.68 3.46
C PHE A 121 -3.81 15.82 3.95
N ARG A 122 -3.32 14.86 4.75
CA ARG A 122 -1.96 14.83 5.31
C ARG A 122 -1.28 13.48 5.10
#